data_AF-A0A6I1JHY6-F1
#
_entry.id   AF-A0A6I1JHY6-F1
#
_cell.length_a   1.000
_cell.length_b   1.000
_cell.length_c   1.000
_cell.angle_alpha   90.00
_cell.angle_beta   90.00
_cell.angle_gamma   90.00
#
_symmetry.space_group_name_H-M   'P 1'
#
loop_
_entity.id
_entity.type
_entity.pdbx_description
1 polymer ?
#
loop_
_entity_poly.entity_id
_entity_poly.type
_entity_poly.pdbx_seq_one_letter_code
_entity_poly.pdbx_strand_id
1 'polypeptide(L)'
;TATPLAMAHHHHGLADTATVIQLHVLGMFLPSFFTGSLIARFGVLRIMLAGVVLFFGHVAFSLSGTGFYSFTAALVLLGVGWNFLYIGGTNLLTSTYTPAEKGKAQALNDLSIFVVGLASSLGAGVLQYVMGWQNLNLLLLPWLGLAAAAILLLAVKQRNARALA
;
A
#
# COMPACT_ATOMS: atom_id res chain seq x y z
N THR A 1 -13.21 5.95 -3.80
CA THR A 1 -11.79 6.35 -3.58
C THR A 1 -11.65 7.84 -3.80
N ALA A 2 -10.67 8.50 -3.17
CA ALA A 2 -10.55 9.98 -3.20
C ALA A 2 -9.96 10.52 -4.52
N THR A 3 -9.13 9.75 -5.24
CA THR A 3 -8.40 10.24 -6.42
C THR A 3 -9.28 10.76 -7.55
N PRO A 4 -10.35 10.07 -7.98
CA PRO A 4 -11.22 10.60 -9.04
C PRO A 4 -11.89 11.92 -8.64
N LEU A 5 -12.26 12.09 -7.37
CA LEU A 5 -12.79 13.36 -6.85
C LEU A 5 -11.72 14.46 -6.88
N ALA A 6 -10.50 14.16 -6.45
CA ALA A 6 -9.38 15.11 -6.45
C ALA A 6 -9.02 15.55 -7.88
N MET A 7 -8.93 14.60 -8.82
CA MET A 7 -8.63 14.89 -10.22
C MET A 7 -9.74 15.74 -10.87
N ALA A 8 -11.02 15.42 -10.61
CA ALA A 8 -12.13 16.24 -11.08
C ALA A 8 -12.10 17.67 -10.50
N HIS A 9 -11.75 17.81 -9.22
CA HIS A 9 -11.59 19.12 -8.56
C HIS A 9 -10.46 19.97 -9.17
N HIS A 10 -9.45 19.32 -9.77
CA HIS A 10 -8.36 19.98 -10.49
C HIS A 10 -8.57 20.00 -12.01
N HIS A 11 -9.82 19.85 -12.47
CA HIS A 11 -10.24 19.97 -13.87
C HIS A 11 -9.57 18.98 -14.84
N HIS A 12 -9.12 17.82 -14.34
CA HIS A 12 -8.65 16.73 -15.21
C HIS A 12 -9.82 16.04 -15.90
N GLY A 13 -9.57 15.53 -17.11
CA GLY A 13 -10.57 14.78 -17.86
C GLY A 13 -10.90 13.42 -17.22
N LEU A 14 -12.08 12.89 -17.57
CA LEU A 14 -12.46 11.52 -17.20
C LEU A 14 -11.49 10.49 -17.79
N ALA A 15 -11.03 10.72 -19.03
CA ALA A 15 -10.05 9.88 -19.71
C ALA A 15 -8.73 9.82 -18.93
N ASP A 16 -8.21 10.98 -18.51
CA ASP A 16 -6.98 11.06 -17.71
C ASP A 16 -7.14 10.32 -16.39
N THR A 17 -8.26 10.54 -15.69
CA THR A 17 -8.58 9.86 -14.43
C THR A 17 -8.62 8.34 -14.62
N ALA A 18 -9.25 7.86 -15.68
CA ALA A 18 -9.31 6.44 -16.00
C ALA A 18 -7.91 5.86 -16.26
N THR A 19 -7.06 6.58 -17.00
CA THR A 19 -5.67 6.16 -17.25
C THR A 19 -4.87 6.06 -15.95
N VAL A 20 -4.98 7.05 -15.04
CA VAL A 20 -4.29 7.01 -13.75
C VAL A 20 -4.75 5.79 -12.92
N ILE A 21 -6.05 5.50 -12.88
CA ILE A 21 -6.58 4.33 -12.15
C ILE A 21 -6.14 3.02 -12.81
N GLN A 22 -6.09 2.94 -14.14
CA GLN A 22 -5.56 1.75 -14.83
C GLN A 22 -4.10 1.51 -14.48
N LEU A 23 -3.26 2.56 -14.51
CA LEU A 23 -1.85 2.47 -14.13
C LEU A 23 -1.67 2.08 -12.65
N HIS A 24 -2.55 2.56 -11.77
CA HIS A 24 -2.58 2.14 -10.37
C HIS A 24 -2.84 0.64 -10.23
N VAL A 25 -3.90 0.14 -10.89
CA VAL A 25 -4.28 -1.27 -10.85
C VAL A 25 -3.19 -2.15 -11.46
N LEU A 26 -2.56 -1.70 -12.54
CA LEU A 26 -1.36 -2.36 -13.08
C LEU A 26 -0.24 -2.40 -12.03
N GLY A 27 0.03 -1.29 -11.34
CA GLY A 27 0.97 -1.26 -10.22
C GLY A 27 0.63 -2.22 -9.09
N MET A 28 -0.67 -2.46 -8.82
CA MET A 28 -1.12 -3.40 -7.78
C MET A 28 -0.88 -4.87 -8.14
N PHE A 29 -1.01 -5.26 -9.41
CA PHE A 29 -1.03 -6.68 -9.78
C PHE A 29 0.13 -7.12 -10.68
N LEU A 30 0.68 -6.25 -11.51
CA LEU A 30 1.79 -6.56 -12.41
C LEU A 30 3.08 -6.96 -11.65
N PRO A 31 3.44 -6.33 -10.50
CA PRO A 31 4.61 -6.77 -9.75
C PRO A 31 4.47 -8.20 -9.20
N SER A 32 3.25 -8.70 -8.97
CA SER A 32 3.00 -10.02 -8.38
C SER A 32 3.69 -11.18 -9.11
N PHE A 33 3.87 -11.06 -10.44
CA PHE A 33 4.61 -12.04 -11.24
C PHE A 33 6.06 -12.22 -10.78
N PHE A 34 6.64 -11.17 -10.19
CA PHE A 34 8.04 -11.14 -9.74
C PHE A 34 8.16 -11.06 -8.21
N THR A 35 7.16 -10.52 -7.50
CA THR A 35 7.22 -10.29 -6.05
C THR A 35 7.52 -11.57 -5.27
N GLY A 36 6.97 -12.72 -5.67
CA GLY A 36 7.30 -14.00 -5.03
C GLY A 36 8.79 -14.37 -5.15
N SER A 37 9.38 -14.21 -6.33
CA SER A 37 10.81 -14.43 -6.58
C SER A 37 11.68 -13.42 -5.81
N LEU A 38 11.26 -12.15 -5.77
CA LEU A 38 11.92 -11.11 -4.99
C LEU A 38 11.91 -11.43 -3.49
N ILE A 39 10.78 -11.91 -2.95
CA ILE A 39 10.67 -12.34 -1.55
C ILE A 39 11.59 -13.53 -1.28
N ALA A 40 11.62 -14.52 -2.17
CA ALA A 40 12.51 -15.68 -2.02
C ALA A 40 13.99 -15.28 -2.01
N ARG A 41 14.39 -14.30 -2.84
CA ARG A 41 15.79 -13.86 -2.97
C ARG A 41 16.23 -12.88 -1.90
N PHE A 42 15.40 -11.89 -1.56
CA PHE A 42 15.77 -10.77 -0.68
C PHE A 42 15.18 -10.88 0.73
N GLY A 43 14.19 -11.75 0.92
CA GLY A 43 13.46 -11.92 2.16
C GLY A 43 12.25 -10.99 2.29
N VAL A 44 11.20 -11.51 2.94
CA VAL A 44 9.89 -10.85 3.05
C VAL A 44 9.95 -9.46 3.68
N LEU A 45 10.70 -9.29 4.78
CA LEU A 45 10.77 -8.00 5.49
C LEU A 45 11.43 -6.90 4.65
N ARG A 46 12.43 -7.23 3.84
CA ARG A 46 13.11 -6.24 2.98
C ARG A 46 12.17 -5.75 1.87
N ILE A 47 11.40 -6.65 1.27
CA ILE A 47 10.40 -6.30 0.25
C ILE A 47 9.29 -5.45 0.86
N MET A 48 8.81 -5.79 2.06
CA MET A 48 7.83 -4.96 2.76
C MET A 48 8.37 -3.54 3.06
N LEU A 49 9.61 -3.41 3.52
CA LEU A 49 10.23 -2.09 3.74
C LEU A 49 10.37 -1.29 2.44
N ALA A 50 10.72 -1.94 1.32
CA ALA A 50 10.70 -1.29 0.02
C ALA A 50 9.29 -0.78 -0.33
N GLY A 51 8.25 -1.56 -0.02
CA GLY A 51 6.86 -1.13 -0.15
C GLY A 51 6.54 0.13 0.66
N VAL A 52 6.98 0.19 1.92
CA VAL A 52 6.85 1.39 2.76
C VAL A 52 7.56 2.61 2.13
N VAL A 53 8.78 2.43 1.62
CA VAL A 53 9.52 3.50 0.93
C VAL A 53 8.75 4.00 -0.30
N LEU A 54 8.15 3.10 -1.08
CA LEU A 54 7.30 3.48 -2.22
C LEU A 54 6.07 4.27 -1.77
N PHE A 55 5.46 3.93 -0.63
CA PHE A 55 4.36 4.74 -0.06
C PHE A 55 4.82 6.13 0.38
N PHE A 56 6.02 6.29 0.94
CA PHE A 56 6.58 7.63 1.19
C PHE A 56 6.80 8.40 -0.12
N GLY A 57 7.28 7.72 -1.18
CA GLY A 57 7.37 8.28 -2.52
C GLY A 57 6.01 8.73 -3.06
N HIS A 58 4.96 7.93 -2.87
CA HIS A 58 3.59 8.30 -3.20
C HIS A 58 3.18 9.60 -2.50
N VAL A 59 3.40 9.73 -1.19
CA VAL A 59 3.09 10.97 -0.46
C VAL A 59 3.90 12.14 -1.02
N ALA A 60 5.19 11.97 -1.28
CA ALA A 60 6.03 13.03 -1.86
C ALA A 60 5.50 13.53 -3.22
N PHE A 61 5.09 12.63 -4.12
CA PHE A 61 4.50 13.00 -5.40
C PHE A 61 3.11 13.62 -5.25
N SER A 62 2.29 13.13 -4.33
CA SER A 62 0.98 13.73 -4.00
C SER A 62 1.11 15.16 -3.48
N LEU A 63 2.23 15.49 -2.82
CA LEU A 63 2.54 16.84 -2.33
C LEU A 63 3.19 17.72 -3.40
N SER A 64 3.92 17.13 -4.36
CA SER A 64 4.65 17.86 -5.40
C SER A 64 3.76 18.70 -6.32
N GLY A 65 2.49 18.31 -6.48
CA GLY A 65 1.54 19.02 -7.31
C GLY A 65 0.27 18.22 -7.58
N THR A 66 -0.65 18.87 -8.29
CA THR A 66 -1.98 18.32 -8.64
C THR A 66 -2.16 18.18 -10.15
N GLY A 67 -1.05 18.04 -10.87
CA GLY A 67 -1.03 17.77 -12.32
C GLY A 67 -1.15 16.27 -12.62
N PHE A 68 -1.40 15.94 -13.88
CA PHE A 68 -1.56 14.56 -14.34
C PHE A 68 -0.37 13.66 -13.97
N TYR A 69 0.85 14.15 -14.18
CA TYR A 69 2.08 13.40 -13.86
C TYR A 69 2.27 13.16 -12.36
N SER A 70 1.93 14.15 -11.52
CA SER A 70 1.98 14.00 -10.06
C SER A 70 1.00 12.93 -9.59
N PHE A 71 -0.25 12.96 -10.08
CA PHE A 71 -1.25 11.91 -9.79
C PHE A 71 -0.81 10.54 -10.30
N THR A 72 -0.30 10.47 -11.53
CA THR A 72 0.16 9.21 -12.16
C THR A 72 1.30 8.59 -11.38
N ALA A 73 2.37 9.36 -11.11
CA ALA A 73 3.52 8.88 -10.35
C ALA A 73 3.10 8.46 -8.93
N ALA A 74 2.29 9.28 -8.26
CA ALA A 74 1.78 8.96 -6.93
C ALA A 74 1.00 7.64 -6.93
N LEU A 75 0.07 7.43 -7.87
CA LEU A 75 -0.78 6.24 -7.87
C LEU A 75 -0.08 4.96 -8.36
N VAL A 76 0.91 5.08 -9.24
CA VAL A 76 1.77 3.95 -9.61
C VAL A 76 2.59 3.50 -8.40
N LEU A 77 3.26 4.42 -7.71
CA LEU A 77 4.03 4.12 -6.50
C LEU A 77 3.14 3.53 -5.40
N LEU A 78 1.93 4.05 -5.25
CA LEU A 78 0.91 3.51 -4.35
C LEU A 78 0.57 2.05 -4.68
N GLY A 79 0.34 1.75 -5.96
CA GLY A 79 -0.01 0.40 -6.40
C GLY A 79 1.12 -0.61 -6.14
N VAL A 80 2.36 -0.26 -6.51
CA VAL A 80 3.51 -1.14 -6.30
C VAL A 80 3.84 -1.28 -4.82
N GLY A 81 3.76 -0.20 -4.05
CA GLY A 81 3.95 -0.22 -2.60
C GLY A 81 2.92 -1.11 -1.90
N TRP A 82 1.65 -1.01 -2.31
CA TRP A 82 0.57 -1.87 -1.83
C TRP A 82 0.86 -3.34 -2.14
N ASN A 83 1.32 -3.67 -3.34
CA ASN A 83 1.66 -5.05 -3.71
C ASN A 83 2.68 -5.67 -2.77
N PHE A 84 3.78 -4.95 -2.51
CA PHE A 84 4.86 -5.45 -1.65
C PHE A 84 4.43 -5.64 -0.20
N LEU A 85 3.62 -4.74 0.34
CA LEU A 85 3.06 -4.89 1.69
C LEU A 85 2.01 -6.00 1.75
N TYR A 86 1.12 -6.10 0.77
CA TYR A 86 0.05 -7.08 0.76
C TYR A 86 0.59 -8.51 0.61
N ILE A 87 1.43 -8.76 -0.39
CA ILE A 87 2.03 -10.08 -0.62
C ILE A 87 2.98 -10.43 0.52
N GLY A 88 3.78 -9.49 1.00
CA GLY A 88 4.68 -9.73 2.13
C GLY A 88 3.94 -10.02 3.43
N GLY A 89 2.87 -9.25 3.72
CA GLY A 89 2.05 -9.42 4.90
C GLY A 89 1.29 -10.74 4.91
N THR A 90 0.68 -11.14 3.79
CA THR A 90 -0.02 -12.42 3.67
C THR A 90 0.94 -13.61 3.71
N ASN A 91 2.15 -13.46 3.18
CA ASN A 91 3.22 -14.46 3.33
C ASN A 91 3.61 -14.67 4.81
N LEU A 92 3.79 -13.58 5.56
CA LEU A 92 4.06 -13.65 7.00
C LEU A 92 2.88 -14.25 7.77
N LEU A 93 1.65 -13.79 7.50
CA LEU A 93 0.45 -14.27 8.16
C LEU A 93 0.32 -15.79 8.00
N THR A 94 0.39 -16.29 6.76
CA THR A 94 0.25 -17.73 6.51
C THR A 94 1.41 -18.56 7.04
N SER A 95 2.55 -17.95 7.42
CA SER A 95 3.67 -18.64 8.07
C SER A 95 3.43 -18.91 9.57
N THR A 96 2.50 -18.20 10.21
CA THR A 96 2.22 -18.36 11.65
C THR A 96 1.09 -19.35 11.96
N TYR A 97 0.44 -19.91 10.94
CA TYR A 97 -0.69 -20.83 11.07
C TYR A 97 -0.38 -22.21 10.51
N THR A 98 -1.02 -23.23 11.07
CA THR A 98 -0.94 -24.60 10.54
C THR A 98 -1.60 -24.69 9.16
N PRO A 99 -1.23 -25.66 8.30
CA PRO A 99 -1.81 -25.81 6.97
C PRO A 99 -3.36 -25.84 6.95
N ALA A 100 -3.98 -26.45 7.97
CA ALA A 100 -5.44 -26.52 8.11
C ALA A 100 -6.10 -25.17 8.44
N GLU A 101 -5.34 -24.25 9.05
CA GLU A 101 -5.83 -22.94 9.49
C GLU A 101 -5.52 -21.82 8.50
N LYS A 102 -4.50 -21.99 7.64
CA LYS A 102 -4.06 -20.95 6.69
C LYS A 102 -5.19 -20.36 5.86
N GLY A 103 -6.10 -21.21 5.35
CA GLY A 103 -7.24 -20.75 4.57
C GLY A 103 -8.18 -19.85 5.38
N LYS A 104 -8.46 -20.20 6.64
CA LYS A 104 -9.30 -19.41 7.54
C LYS A 104 -8.63 -18.09 7.93
N ALA A 105 -7.33 -18.13 8.23
CA ALA A 105 -6.55 -16.93 8.56
C ALA A 105 -6.52 -15.94 7.38
N GLN A 106 -6.30 -16.43 6.17
CA GLN A 106 -6.32 -15.60 4.96
C GLN A 106 -7.71 -15.01 4.70
N ALA A 107 -8.78 -15.80 4.84
CA ALA A 107 -10.14 -15.30 4.67
C ALA A 107 -10.49 -14.19 5.68
N LEU A 108 -10.06 -14.33 6.94
CA LEU A 108 -10.27 -13.29 7.97
C LEU A 108 -9.47 -12.02 7.66
N ASN A 109 -8.23 -12.17 7.18
CA ASN A 109 -7.41 -11.05 6.74
C ASN A 109 -8.09 -10.30 5.58
N ASP A 110 -8.52 -11.04 4.56
CA ASP A 110 -9.14 -10.45 3.37
C ASP A 110 -10.46 -9.75 3.73
N LEU A 111 -11.28 -10.36 4.60
CA LEU A 111 -12.47 -9.72 5.15
C LEU A 111 -12.14 -8.41 5.87
N SER A 112 -11.10 -8.41 6.71
CA SER A 112 -10.67 -7.22 7.46
C SER A 112 -10.24 -6.09 6.51
N ILE A 113 -9.49 -6.44 5.46
CA ILE A 113 -9.06 -5.49 4.42
C ILE A 113 -10.28 -4.93 3.67
N PHE A 114 -11.25 -5.77 3.31
CA PHE A 114 -12.47 -5.31 2.63
C PHE A 114 -13.32 -4.41 3.51
N VAL A 115 -13.50 -4.73 4.80
CA VAL A 115 -14.27 -3.90 5.74
C VAL A 115 -13.62 -2.53 5.92
N VAL A 116 -12.30 -2.49 6.14
CA VAL A 116 -11.56 -1.21 6.25
C VAL A 116 -11.60 -0.45 4.93
N GLY A 117 -11.45 -1.13 3.80
CA GLY A 117 -11.52 -0.54 2.46
C GLY A 117 -12.90 0.05 2.14
N LEU A 118 -13.98 -0.61 2.56
CA LEU A 118 -15.35 -0.12 2.45
C LEU A 118 -15.56 1.15 3.29
N ALA A 119 -15.22 1.10 4.58
CA ALA A 119 -15.34 2.25 5.48
C ALA A 119 -14.54 3.46 4.97
N SER A 120 -13.29 3.22 4.53
CA SER A 120 -12.43 4.24 3.94
C SER A 120 -13.01 4.81 2.65
N SER A 121 -13.62 3.96 1.81
CA SER A 121 -14.21 4.40 0.53
C SER A 121 -15.47 5.25 0.74
N LEU A 122 -16.31 4.91 1.71
CA LEU A 122 -17.48 5.71 2.09
C LEU A 122 -17.06 7.06 2.67
N GLY A 123 -16.01 7.09 3.50
CA GLY A 123 -15.47 8.32 4.07
C GLY A 123 -14.65 9.18 3.10
N ALA A 124 -14.10 8.59 2.03
CA ALA A 124 -13.11 9.24 1.16
C ALA A 124 -13.59 10.56 0.55
N GLY A 125 -14.87 10.66 0.16
CA GLY A 125 -15.42 11.89 -0.43
C GLY A 125 -15.49 13.03 0.60
N VAL A 126 -16.00 12.74 1.79
CA VAL A 126 -16.11 13.71 2.90
C VAL A 126 -14.71 14.15 3.36
N LEU A 127 -13.81 13.19 3.56
CA LEU A 127 -12.42 13.46 3.92
C LEU A 127 -11.71 14.32 2.87
N GLN A 128 -11.88 14.00 1.57
CA GLN A 128 -11.32 14.78 0.48
C GLN A 128 -11.89 16.21 0.44
N TYR A 129 -13.20 16.38 0.68
CA TYR A 129 -13.84 17.69 0.70
C TYR A 129 -13.35 18.56 1.87
N VAL A 130 -13.22 17.98 3.07
CA VAL A 130 -12.84 18.73 4.28
C VAL A 130 -11.33 18.99 4.33
N MET A 131 -10.49 18.00 4.01
CA MET A 131 -9.05 18.09 4.18
C MET A 131 -8.33 18.55 2.91
N GLY A 132 -8.90 18.28 1.73
CA GLY A 132 -8.22 18.46 0.46
C GLY A 132 -7.19 17.36 0.17
N TRP A 133 -6.69 17.33 -1.08
CA TRP A 133 -5.83 16.24 -1.57
C TRP A 133 -4.53 16.09 -0.77
N GLN A 134 -3.77 17.16 -0.58
CA GLN A 134 -2.45 17.09 0.06
C GLN A 134 -2.55 16.67 1.54
N ASN A 135 -3.45 17.28 2.31
CA ASN A 135 -3.60 16.95 3.74
C ASN A 135 -4.11 15.53 3.94
N LEU A 136 -5.01 15.05 3.07
CA LEU A 136 -5.45 13.66 3.09
C LEU A 136 -4.29 12.69 2.90
N ASN A 137 -3.34 13.01 2.01
CA ASN A 137 -2.14 12.19 1.81
C ASN A 137 -1.15 12.29 2.98
N LEU A 138 -1.08 13.43 3.69
CA LEU A 138 -0.25 13.56 4.91
C LEU A 138 -0.77 12.69 6.05
N LEU A 139 -2.08 12.45 6.13
CA LEU A 139 -2.69 11.57 7.13
C LEU A 139 -2.18 10.12 7.02
N LEU A 140 -1.61 9.73 5.87
CA LEU A 140 -1.00 8.41 5.68
C LEU A 140 0.32 8.26 6.45
N LEU A 141 1.07 9.34 6.69
CA LEU A 141 2.43 9.29 7.24
C LEU A 141 2.51 8.62 8.63
N PRO A 142 1.62 8.89 9.61
CA PRO A 142 1.63 8.19 10.89
C PRO A 142 1.45 6.67 10.73
N TRP A 143 0.54 6.24 9.86
CA TRP A 143 0.30 4.82 9.59
C TRP A 143 1.51 4.14 8.92
N LEU A 144 2.18 4.84 8.00
CA LEU A 144 3.43 4.35 7.40
C LEU A 144 4.55 4.26 8.42
N GLY A 145 4.67 5.23 9.32
CA GLY A 145 5.64 5.21 10.41
C GLY A 145 5.42 4.01 11.33
N LEU A 146 4.17 3.73 11.71
CA LEU A 146 3.81 2.55 12.51
C LEU A 146 4.12 1.25 11.78
N ALA A 147 3.78 1.14 10.49
CA ALA A 147 4.10 -0.03 9.69
C ALA A 147 5.62 -0.25 9.57
N ALA A 148 6.37 0.82 9.28
CA ALA A 148 7.84 0.79 9.23
C ALA A 148 8.43 0.31 10.54
N ALA A 149 7.99 0.90 11.66
CA ALA A 149 8.45 0.54 13.00
C ALA A 149 8.15 -0.93 13.31
N ALA A 150 6.94 -1.41 13.04
CA ALA A 150 6.56 -2.81 13.25
C ALA A 150 7.45 -3.78 12.45
N ILE A 151 7.70 -3.48 11.17
CA ILE A 151 8.54 -4.31 10.30
C ILE A 151 10.00 -4.29 10.78
N LEU A 152 10.54 -3.13 11.14
CA LEU A 152 11.91 -2.99 11.65
C LEU A 152 12.10 -3.72 12.98
N LEU A 153 11.14 -3.59 13.91
CA LEU A 153 11.17 -4.31 15.18
C LEU A 153 11.15 -5.81 14.98
N LEU A 154 10.33 -6.31 14.04
CA LEU A 154 10.30 -7.73 13.68
C LEU A 154 11.64 -8.17 13.08
N ALA A 155 12.25 -7.35 12.21
CA ALA A 155 13.56 -7.64 11.62
C ALA A 155 14.67 -7.76 12.67
N VAL A 156 14.68 -6.84 13.66
CA VAL A 156 15.65 -6.87 14.77
C VAL A 156 15.43 -8.13 15.62
N LYS A 157 14.19 -8.46 15.97
CA LYS A 157 13.87 -9.68 16.74
C LYS A 157 14.34 -10.95 16.03
N GLN A 158 14.08 -11.07 14.73
CA GLN A 158 14.51 -12.24 13.94
C GLN A 158 16.04 -12.33 13.83
N ARG A 159 16.75 -11.20 13.71
CA ARG A 159 18.21 -11.18 13.69
C ARG A 159 18.81 -11.63 15.01
N ASN A 160 18.26 -11.15 16.14
CA ASN A 160 18.75 -11.51 17.47
C ASN A 160 18.50 -12.99 17.77
N ALA A 161 17.34 -13.54 17.38
CA ALA A 161 17.05 -14.96 17.55
C ALA A 161 18.03 -15.85 16.76
N ARG A 162 18.43 -15.43 15.54
CA ARG A 162 19.44 -16.15 14.74
C ARG A 162 20.86 -16.03 15.28
N ALA A 163 21.18 -14.98 16.03
CA ALA A 163 22.51 -14.80 16.63
C ALA A 163 22.69 -15.62 17.91
N LEU A 164 21.58 -16.05 18.54
CA LEU A 164 21.55 -16.86 19.75
C LEU A 164 21.46 -18.38 19.48
N ALA A 165 21.16 -18.76 18.23
CA ALA A 165 21.02 -20.15 17.77
C ALA A 165 22.31 -20.61 17.09
#